data_AF-A0A933BR75-F1
#
_entry.id   AF-A0A933BR75-F1
#
_cell.length_a   1.000
_cell.length_b   1.000
_cell.length_c   1.000
_cell.angle_alpha   90.00
_cell.angle_beta   90.00
_cell.angle_gamma   90.00
#
_symmetry.space_group_name_H-M   'P 1'
#
loop_
_entity.id
_entity.type
_entity.pdbx_description
1 polymer ?
#
loop_
_entity_poly.entity_id
_entity_poly.type
_entity_poly.pdbx_seq_one_letter_code
_entity_poly.pdbx_strand_id
1 'polypeptide(L)'
;MKAFFRLWAKRKKRSSGSSPLLSAARWIGALIGTLYLSWALLFPASSGKFGHACAQSLFGLLGAAAYLLIPSFAYGLILYFRVQRAYWMWALGTAAAATAAAALLSGLASVFGSTPWGGSIGTSLYRLLDEILGASGAWLVLLAIGLLGLKTLLSISLWAIARRLSKLLMQDYREWKQARREFAQRLRTAAEAFREPTPAPLSAAASSSPPPVPEPVSAAPGEYFPPGAAGPPPVTAPKLARKLAAYPEAGEFHLPALDLLHPKSPNAGAGPDESEIRTAVENLDRTLASFDIQARVSGISPGPVITRYEVSPSPGVTVSSIVARANDIALAMKARGIRMIAPIPGKAAIGIEIPNQKPAGVTLRDVLESPAMASQRGVLAFALGLSSDGKPASADLQGLPHLLVAGATNSGKSVLVHSLIQSILFRSRPDEVKLLLIDPKRIELSLYEGIPHLYDPKTPCEQVGVLTHSKDAARSLKALIAVMESRYEKFQAYRARDIESFNREAARRSERGEFYIVVVIDELADLMVVAK
;
A
#
# COMPACT_ATOMS: atom_id res chain seq x y z
N MET A 1 -51.46 -0.73 5.32
CA MET A 1 -51.31 -1.90 6.24
C MET A 1 -52.61 -2.33 6.92
N LYS A 2 -53.44 -1.41 7.47
CA LYS A 2 -54.71 -1.76 8.17
C LYS A 2 -55.86 -2.29 7.26
N ALA A 3 -55.91 -1.92 5.98
CA ALA A 3 -56.93 -2.42 5.03
C ALA A 3 -56.67 -3.88 4.58
N PHE A 4 -55.40 -4.30 4.56
CA PHE A 4 -54.98 -5.65 4.19
C PHE A 4 -55.37 -6.69 5.25
N PHE A 5 -55.34 -6.30 6.54
CA PHE A 5 -55.76 -7.15 7.65
C PHE A 5 -57.27 -7.43 7.67
N ARG A 6 -58.11 -6.48 7.23
CA ARG A 6 -59.57 -6.67 7.18
C ARG A 6 -60.00 -7.60 6.03
N LEU A 7 -59.26 -7.60 4.92
CA LEU A 7 -59.45 -8.55 3.82
C LEU A 7 -58.96 -9.97 4.16
N TRP A 8 -57.96 -10.09 5.05
CA TRP A 8 -57.47 -11.38 5.57
C TRP A 8 -58.48 -12.07 6.50
N ALA A 9 -59.15 -11.31 7.37
CA ALA A 9 -60.16 -11.85 8.29
C ALA A 9 -61.42 -12.40 7.58
N LYS A 10 -61.79 -11.84 6.42
CA LYS A 10 -62.99 -12.26 5.66
C LYS A 10 -62.76 -13.49 4.76
N ARG A 11 -61.52 -13.85 4.42
CA ARG A 11 -61.21 -14.99 3.52
C ARG A 11 -61.03 -16.34 4.20
N LYS A 12 -60.95 -16.41 5.54
CA LYS A 12 -60.81 -17.67 6.28
C LYS A 12 -62.11 -18.49 6.36
N LYS A 13 -63.19 -18.03 5.73
CA LYS A 13 -64.51 -18.65 5.76
C LYS A 13 -64.94 -19.08 4.36
N ARG A 14 -64.22 -20.05 3.78
CA ARG A 14 -64.69 -20.98 2.71
C ARG A 14 -63.52 -21.82 2.17
N SER A 15 -63.26 -22.96 2.80
CA SER A 15 -63.35 -24.30 2.16
C SER A 15 -62.60 -25.38 2.96
N SER A 16 -63.30 -26.49 3.19
CA SER A 16 -62.81 -27.88 3.17
C SER A 16 -61.85 -28.39 4.26
N GLY A 17 -62.41 -28.92 5.35
CA GLY A 17 -62.32 -30.36 5.69
C GLY A 17 -60.95 -31.04 5.81
N SER A 18 -60.05 -30.55 6.68
CA SER A 18 -59.02 -31.44 7.26
C SER A 18 -58.94 -31.17 8.77
N SER A 19 -58.94 -32.23 9.58
CA SER A 19 -58.84 -32.05 11.03
C SER A 19 -57.51 -31.38 11.37
N PRO A 20 -57.46 -30.45 12.35
CA PRO A 20 -56.22 -29.77 12.73
C PRO A 20 -55.11 -30.76 13.10
N LEU A 21 -55.47 -31.93 13.63
CA LEU A 21 -54.57 -33.05 13.90
C LEU A 21 -53.91 -33.62 12.63
N LEU A 22 -54.67 -33.82 11.55
CA LEU A 22 -54.11 -34.28 10.27
C LEU A 22 -53.15 -33.27 9.66
N SER A 23 -53.42 -31.97 9.82
CA SER A 23 -52.52 -30.91 9.36
C SER A 23 -51.21 -30.85 10.17
N ALA A 24 -51.29 -31.03 11.50
CA ALA A 24 -50.13 -31.06 12.38
C ALA A 24 -49.27 -32.31 12.16
N ALA A 25 -49.90 -33.48 11.99
CA ALA A 25 -49.19 -34.73 11.68
C ALA A 25 -48.43 -34.65 10.35
N ARG A 26 -49.01 -34.00 9.32
CA ARG A 26 -48.34 -33.72 8.05
C ARG A 26 -47.15 -32.76 8.21
N TRP A 27 -47.25 -31.79 9.11
CA TRP A 27 -46.18 -30.82 9.40
C TRP A 27 -44.98 -31.49 10.07
N ILE A 28 -45.25 -32.28 11.09
CA ILE A 28 -44.25 -33.03 11.85
C ILE A 28 -43.60 -34.08 10.94
N GLY A 29 -44.39 -34.81 10.15
CA GLY A 29 -43.86 -35.81 9.21
C GLY A 29 -42.95 -35.21 8.13
N ALA A 30 -43.34 -34.09 7.52
CA ALA A 30 -42.51 -33.42 6.51
C ALA A 30 -41.22 -32.84 7.10
N LEU A 31 -41.29 -32.24 8.29
CA LEU A 31 -40.13 -31.71 9.01
C LEU A 31 -39.15 -32.82 9.39
N ILE A 32 -39.64 -33.91 9.98
CA ILE A 32 -38.80 -35.08 10.33
C ILE A 32 -38.17 -35.67 9.07
N GLY A 33 -38.93 -35.81 7.99
CA GLY A 33 -38.42 -36.31 6.71
C GLY A 33 -37.31 -35.44 6.12
N THR A 34 -37.50 -34.11 6.10
CA THR A 34 -36.48 -33.16 5.62
C THR A 34 -35.22 -33.17 6.49
N LEU A 35 -35.38 -33.22 7.82
CA LEU A 35 -34.25 -33.28 8.74
C LEU A 35 -33.49 -34.59 8.62
N TYR A 36 -34.20 -35.73 8.50
CA TYR A 36 -33.58 -37.04 8.33
C TYR A 36 -32.84 -37.15 6.99
N LEU A 37 -33.42 -36.68 5.88
CA LEU A 37 -32.75 -36.67 4.57
C LEU A 37 -31.52 -35.75 4.56
N SER A 38 -31.60 -34.60 5.23
CA SER A 38 -30.47 -33.67 5.36
C SER A 38 -29.35 -34.28 6.22
N TRP A 39 -29.72 -34.95 7.32
CA TRP A 39 -28.79 -35.69 8.18
C TRP A 39 -28.12 -36.84 7.44
N ALA A 40 -28.88 -37.61 6.65
CA ALA A 40 -28.35 -38.72 5.86
C ALA A 40 -27.31 -38.27 4.81
N LEU A 41 -27.48 -37.07 4.24
CA LEU A 41 -26.51 -36.51 3.30
C LEU A 41 -25.24 -35.97 3.99
N LEU A 42 -25.35 -35.42 5.21
CA LEU A 42 -24.20 -34.88 5.95
C LEU A 42 -23.38 -35.97 6.66
N PHE A 43 -24.07 -36.98 7.20
CA PHE A 43 -23.45 -38.05 7.96
C PHE A 43 -23.95 -39.44 7.50
N PRO A 44 -23.56 -39.90 6.30
CA PRO A 44 -24.03 -41.18 5.75
C PRO A 44 -23.76 -42.36 6.68
N ALA A 45 -22.60 -42.38 7.33
CA ALA A 45 -22.16 -43.46 8.23
C ALA A 45 -23.05 -43.62 9.48
N SER A 46 -23.66 -42.54 9.96
CA SER A 46 -24.50 -42.53 11.17
C SER A 46 -26.00 -42.45 10.88
N SER A 47 -26.42 -42.65 9.63
CA SER A 47 -27.81 -42.48 9.19
C SER A 47 -28.64 -43.78 9.13
N GLY A 48 -28.03 -44.91 9.52
CA GLY A 48 -28.62 -46.24 9.42
C GLY A 48 -28.63 -46.78 7.98
N LYS A 49 -29.05 -48.04 7.79
CA LYS A 49 -29.00 -48.73 6.48
C LYS A 49 -29.78 -48.00 5.38
N PHE A 50 -30.94 -47.44 5.72
CA PHE A 50 -31.80 -46.72 4.77
C PHE A 50 -31.19 -45.38 4.37
N GLY A 51 -30.77 -44.55 5.33
CA GLY A 51 -30.13 -43.26 5.06
C GLY A 51 -28.82 -43.41 4.27
N HIS A 52 -28.02 -44.42 4.60
CA HIS A 52 -26.78 -44.72 3.88
C HIS A 52 -27.07 -45.12 2.43
N ALA A 53 -28.06 -45.99 2.19
CA ALA A 53 -28.46 -46.37 0.83
C ALA A 53 -28.95 -45.16 0.02
N CYS A 54 -29.80 -44.29 0.61
CA CYS A 54 -30.26 -43.07 -0.03
C CYS A 54 -29.12 -42.10 -0.35
N ALA A 55 -28.21 -41.87 0.60
CA ALA A 55 -27.05 -41.01 0.39
C ALA A 55 -26.14 -41.57 -0.71
N GLN A 56 -25.85 -42.87 -0.70
CA GLN A 56 -25.04 -43.52 -1.72
C GLN A 56 -25.67 -43.43 -3.11
N SER A 57 -26.99 -43.58 -3.24
CA SER A 57 -27.68 -43.35 -4.51
C SER A 57 -27.60 -41.90 -4.98
N LEU A 58 -27.80 -40.93 -4.08
CA LEU A 58 -27.76 -39.50 -4.42
C LEU A 58 -26.34 -39.02 -4.78
N PHE A 59 -25.32 -39.43 -4.02
CA PHE A 59 -23.92 -39.16 -4.33
C PHE A 59 -23.46 -39.91 -5.59
N GLY A 60 -23.97 -41.12 -5.84
CA GLY A 60 -23.70 -41.84 -7.09
C GLY A 60 -24.24 -41.11 -8.33
N LEU A 61 -25.44 -40.52 -8.22
CA LEU A 61 -26.09 -39.82 -9.33
C LEU A 61 -25.58 -38.39 -9.54
N LEU A 62 -25.45 -37.60 -8.47
CA LEU A 62 -25.16 -36.15 -8.51
C LEU A 62 -23.76 -35.78 -7.99
N GLY A 63 -23.02 -36.73 -7.43
CA GLY A 63 -21.72 -36.45 -6.83
C GLY A 63 -21.80 -35.41 -5.72
N ALA A 64 -20.81 -34.54 -5.62
CA ALA A 64 -20.76 -33.49 -4.61
C ALA A 64 -21.89 -32.45 -4.74
N ALA A 65 -22.59 -32.38 -5.88
CA ALA A 65 -23.76 -31.51 -6.02
C ALA A 65 -24.96 -31.96 -5.15
N ALA A 66 -24.95 -33.19 -4.63
CA ALA A 66 -25.98 -33.68 -3.71
C ALA A 66 -26.11 -32.82 -2.44
N TYR A 67 -25.02 -32.14 -2.01
CA TYR A 67 -25.08 -31.21 -0.87
C TYR A 67 -26.00 -30.00 -1.10
N LEU A 68 -26.23 -29.59 -2.35
CA LEU A 68 -27.17 -28.51 -2.68
C LEU A 68 -28.63 -28.87 -2.40
N LEU A 69 -28.94 -30.17 -2.25
CA LEU A 69 -30.28 -30.63 -1.89
C LEU A 69 -30.65 -30.28 -0.45
N ILE A 70 -29.68 -30.16 0.46
CA ILE A 70 -29.92 -29.85 1.88
C ILE A 70 -30.62 -28.50 2.07
N PRO A 71 -30.06 -27.35 1.60
CA PRO A 71 -30.75 -26.06 1.71
C PRO A 71 -32.02 -26.04 0.85
N SER A 72 -32.06 -26.80 -0.26
CA SER A 72 -33.27 -26.88 -1.07
C SER A 72 -34.43 -27.58 -0.35
N PHE A 73 -34.20 -28.68 0.37
CA PHE A 73 -35.24 -29.38 1.13
C PHE A 73 -35.79 -28.50 2.25
N ALA A 74 -34.94 -27.74 2.95
CA ALA A 74 -35.39 -26.76 3.94
C ALA A 74 -36.27 -25.67 3.31
N TYR A 75 -35.88 -25.15 2.14
CA TYR A 75 -36.66 -24.15 1.41
C TYR A 75 -37.96 -24.72 0.81
N GLY A 76 -37.93 -25.96 0.32
CA GLY A 76 -39.09 -26.70 -0.18
C GLY A 76 -40.13 -26.95 0.90
N LEU A 77 -39.70 -27.24 2.13
CA LEU A 77 -40.59 -27.36 3.30
C LEU A 77 -41.34 -26.06 3.59
N ILE A 78 -40.66 -24.91 3.45
CA ILE A 78 -41.27 -23.57 3.60
C ILE A 78 -42.29 -23.30 2.48
N LEU A 79 -41.99 -23.67 1.24
CA LEU A 79 -42.87 -23.46 0.09
C LEU A 79 -44.08 -24.39 0.03
N TYR A 80 -43.90 -25.66 0.41
CA TYR A 80 -44.94 -26.69 0.45
C TYR A 80 -46.16 -26.20 1.26
N PHE A 81 -45.91 -25.48 2.35
CA PHE A 81 -46.97 -24.95 3.22
C PHE A 81 -47.41 -23.52 2.90
N ARG A 82 -46.54 -22.65 2.33
CA ARG A 82 -46.93 -21.26 2.02
C ARG A 82 -47.78 -21.10 0.77
N VAL A 83 -47.58 -21.93 -0.26
CA VAL A 83 -48.14 -21.62 -1.61
C VAL A 83 -48.89 -22.80 -2.24
N GLN A 84 -48.74 -24.06 -1.76
CA GLN A 84 -49.32 -25.33 -2.27
C GLN A 84 -49.16 -25.63 -3.78
N ARG A 85 -49.37 -24.66 -4.67
CA ARG A 85 -49.27 -24.74 -6.13
C ARG A 85 -47.83 -24.60 -6.67
N ALA A 86 -46.87 -24.16 -5.86
CA ALA A 86 -45.50 -23.85 -6.29
C ALA A 86 -44.47 -24.99 -6.06
N TYR A 87 -44.87 -26.11 -5.46
CA TYR A 87 -43.95 -27.21 -5.12
C TYR A 87 -43.29 -27.85 -6.35
N TRP A 88 -44.06 -28.09 -7.42
CA TRP A 88 -43.52 -28.68 -8.65
C TRP A 88 -42.48 -27.79 -9.34
N MET A 89 -42.64 -26.46 -9.28
CA MET A 89 -41.65 -25.52 -9.84
C MET A 89 -40.37 -25.47 -8.99
N TRP A 90 -40.49 -25.58 -7.66
CA TRP A 90 -39.34 -25.73 -6.76
C TRP A 90 -38.58 -27.04 -7.03
N ALA A 91 -39.30 -28.16 -7.17
CA ALA A 91 -38.71 -29.45 -7.46
C ALA A 91 -37.97 -29.43 -8.81
N LEU A 92 -38.58 -28.82 -9.83
CA LEU A 92 -37.97 -28.64 -11.15
C LEU A 92 -36.73 -27.74 -11.10
N GLY A 93 -36.79 -26.62 -10.38
CA GLY A 93 -35.65 -25.71 -10.21
C GLY A 93 -34.50 -26.36 -9.46
N THR A 94 -34.80 -27.17 -8.44
CA THR A 94 -33.81 -27.95 -7.68
C THR A 94 -33.15 -29.00 -8.54
N ALA A 95 -33.94 -29.76 -9.30
CA ALA A 95 -33.42 -30.77 -10.22
C ALA A 95 -32.51 -30.13 -11.28
N ALA A 96 -32.95 -29.04 -11.92
CA ALA A 96 -32.16 -28.33 -12.92
C ALA A 96 -30.86 -27.75 -12.33
N ALA A 97 -30.92 -27.08 -11.18
CA ALA A 97 -29.75 -26.50 -10.53
C ALA A 97 -28.76 -27.56 -10.04
N ALA A 98 -29.23 -28.65 -9.42
CA ALA A 98 -28.39 -29.74 -8.94
C ALA A 98 -27.74 -30.50 -10.11
N THR A 99 -28.47 -30.71 -11.21
CA THR A 99 -27.96 -31.39 -12.41
C THR A 99 -26.94 -30.54 -13.16
N ALA A 100 -27.18 -29.23 -13.28
CA ALA A 100 -26.21 -28.29 -13.85
C ALA A 100 -24.95 -28.19 -12.98
N ALA A 101 -25.08 -28.10 -11.65
CA ALA A 101 -23.95 -28.09 -10.74
C ALA A 101 -23.14 -29.40 -10.80
N ALA A 102 -23.82 -30.55 -10.89
CA ALA A 102 -23.19 -31.85 -11.08
C ALA A 102 -22.37 -31.88 -12.38
N ALA A 103 -22.94 -31.43 -13.51
CA ALA A 103 -22.24 -31.39 -14.79
C ALA A 103 -21.06 -30.39 -14.80
N LEU A 104 -21.19 -29.23 -14.16
CA LEU A 104 -20.09 -28.27 -14.00
C LEU A 104 -18.94 -28.85 -13.17
N LEU A 105 -19.24 -29.61 -12.11
CA LEU A 105 -18.22 -30.29 -11.30
C LEU A 105 -17.51 -31.41 -12.08
N SER A 106 -18.24 -32.15 -12.92
CA SER A 106 -17.62 -33.12 -13.83
C SER A 106 -16.73 -32.45 -14.89
N GLY A 107 -17.16 -31.29 -15.41
CA GLY A 107 -16.33 -30.48 -16.30
C GLY A 107 -15.08 -29.96 -15.63
N LEU A 108 -15.20 -29.45 -14.39
CA LEU A 108 -14.06 -29.00 -13.60
C LEU A 108 -13.07 -30.14 -13.36
N ALA A 109 -13.57 -31.31 -12.98
CA ALA A 109 -12.74 -32.49 -12.74
C ALA A 109 -11.98 -32.91 -14.01
N SER A 110 -12.59 -32.80 -15.19
CA SER A 110 -11.94 -33.09 -16.48
C SER A 110 -10.78 -32.14 -16.79
N VAL A 111 -10.88 -30.85 -16.43
CA VAL A 111 -9.80 -29.87 -16.59
C VAL A 111 -8.60 -30.19 -15.70
N PHE A 112 -8.85 -30.69 -14.47
CA PHE A 112 -7.80 -31.03 -13.51
C PHE A 112 -7.32 -32.50 -13.61
N GLY A 113 -7.79 -33.28 -14.59
CA GLY A 113 -7.42 -34.69 -14.76
C GLY A 113 -7.82 -35.59 -13.58
N SER A 114 -8.87 -35.22 -12.84
CA SER A 114 -9.32 -35.89 -11.61
C SER A 114 -10.56 -36.74 -11.84
N THR A 115 -10.90 -37.61 -10.88
CA THR A 115 -12.12 -38.41 -10.94
C THR A 115 -13.36 -37.49 -10.98
N PRO A 116 -14.37 -37.75 -11.84
CA PRO A 116 -15.51 -36.85 -11.97
C PRO A 116 -16.28 -36.66 -10.66
N TRP A 117 -16.29 -35.43 -10.14
CA TRP A 117 -16.97 -35.11 -8.87
C TRP A 117 -18.48 -34.90 -9.01
N GLY A 118 -19.01 -34.94 -10.24
CA GLY A 118 -20.42 -34.69 -10.56
C GLY A 118 -21.33 -35.92 -10.63
N GLY A 119 -20.85 -37.10 -10.22
CA GLY A 119 -21.64 -38.34 -10.29
C GLY A 119 -21.94 -38.78 -11.73
N SER A 120 -22.78 -39.80 -11.89
CA SER A 120 -23.07 -40.38 -13.21
C SER A 120 -23.88 -39.45 -14.10
N ILE A 121 -24.87 -38.73 -13.56
CA ILE A 121 -25.73 -37.82 -14.33
C ILE A 121 -24.91 -36.61 -14.81
N GLY A 122 -24.14 -35.99 -13.91
CA GLY A 122 -23.31 -34.83 -14.25
C GLY A 122 -22.26 -35.17 -15.29
N THR A 123 -21.63 -36.34 -15.16
CA THR A 123 -20.59 -36.80 -16.10
C THR A 123 -21.17 -37.11 -17.47
N SER A 124 -22.31 -37.80 -17.55
CA SER A 124 -22.97 -38.09 -18.82
C SER A 124 -23.45 -36.81 -19.51
N LEU A 125 -24.03 -35.87 -18.76
CA LEU A 125 -24.51 -34.61 -19.32
C LEU A 125 -23.36 -33.71 -19.81
N TYR A 126 -22.27 -33.61 -19.05
CA TYR A 126 -21.10 -32.84 -19.47
C TYR A 126 -20.47 -33.42 -20.73
N ARG A 127 -20.28 -34.75 -20.80
CA ARG A 127 -19.73 -35.43 -21.99
C ARG A 127 -20.58 -35.20 -23.24
N LEU A 128 -21.90 -35.32 -23.11
CA LEU A 128 -22.82 -35.08 -24.23
C LEU A 128 -22.73 -33.62 -24.74
N LEU A 129 -22.63 -32.64 -23.83
CA LEU A 129 -22.50 -31.24 -24.21
C LEU A 129 -21.13 -30.91 -24.80
N ASP A 130 -20.07 -31.51 -24.26
CA ASP A 130 -18.70 -31.37 -24.76
C ASP A 130 -18.55 -31.95 -26.17
N GLU A 131 -19.19 -33.09 -26.44
CA GLU A 131 -19.18 -33.74 -27.76
C GLU A 131 -19.92 -32.90 -28.83
N ILE A 132 -21.00 -32.20 -28.46
CA ILE A 132 -21.81 -31.42 -29.41
C ILE A 132 -21.30 -29.97 -29.57
N LEU A 133 -20.87 -29.32 -28.49
CA LEU A 133 -20.60 -27.87 -28.44
C LEU A 133 -19.13 -27.54 -28.12
N GLY A 134 -18.31 -28.54 -27.79
CA GLY A 134 -16.99 -28.36 -27.21
C GLY A 134 -17.02 -27.83 -25.77
N ALA A 135 -15.88 -27.93 -25.08
CA ALA A 135 -15.77 -27.59 -23.66
C ALA A 135 -16.32 -26.20 -23.34
N SER A 136 -15.87 -25.18 -24.07
CA SER A 136 -16.30 -23.79 -23.86
C SER A 136 -17.81 -23.60 -24.04
N GLY A 137 -18.41 -24.30 -25.01
CA GLY A 137 -19.86 -24.27 -25.24
C GLY A 137 -20.64 -24.99 -24.13
N ALA A 138 -20.14 -26.13 -23.67
CA ALA A 138 -20.72 -26.88 -22.56
C ALA A 138 -20.77 -26.04 -21.26
N TRP A 139 -19.68 -25.34 -20.93
CA TRP A 139 -19.62 -24.44 -19.76
C TRP A 139 -20.67 -23.32 -19.81
N LEU A 140 -20.82 -22.67 -20.96
CA LEU A 140 -21.80 -21.58 -21.13
C LEU A 140 -23.24 -22.06 -20.99
N VAL A 141 -23.57 -23.20 -21.61
CA VAL A 141 -24.92 -23.79 -21.55
C VAL A 141 -25.24 -24.26 -20.13
N LEU A 142 -24.31 -24.93 -19.46
CA LEU A 142 -24.50 -25.39 -18.08
C LEU A 142 -24.66 -24.22 -17.10
N LEU A 143 -23.93 -23.13 -17.29
CA LEU A 143 -24.08 -21.92 -16.48
C LEU A 143 -25.45 -21.27 -16.70
N ALA A 144 -25.95 -21.23 -17.94
CA ALA A 144 -27.29 -20.73 -18.25
C ALA A 144 -28.40 -21.59 -17.62
N ILE A 145 -28.29 -22.93 -17.72
CA ILE A 145 -29.25 -23.87 -17.09
C ILE A 145 -29.20 -23.74 -15.56
N GLY A 146 -28.01 -23.62 -14.97
CA GLY A 146 -27.82 -23.41 -13.54
C GLY A 146 -28.45 -22.10 -13.05
N LEU A 147 -28.26 -21.00 -13.77
CA LEU A 147 -28.89 -19.71 -13.46
C LEU A 147 -30.41 -19.74 -13.63
N LEU A 148 -30.92 -20.45 -14.64
CA LEU A 148 -32.36 -20.62 -14.83
C LEU A 148 -32.97 -21.48 -13.72
N GLY A 149 -32.31 -22.57 -13.33
CA GLY A 149 -32.67 -23.43 -12.20
C GLY A 149 -32.63 -22.68 -10.86
N LEU A 150 -31.62 -21.83 -10.65
CA LEU A 150 -31.51 -21.01 -9.44
C LEU A 150 -32.58 -19.91 -9.40
N LYS A 151 -32.90 -19.31 -10.55
CA LYS A 151 -34.00 -18.32 -10.67
C LYS A 151 -35.35 -18.95 -10.35
N THR A 152 -35.63 -20.15 -10.87
CA THR A 152 -36.88 -20.87 -10.58
C THR A 152 -36.91 -21.35 -9.13
N LEU A 153 -35.76 -21.76 -8.56
CA LEU A 153 -35.64 -22.19 -7.17
C LEU A 153 -35.84 -21.03 -6.19
N LEU A 154 -35.16 -19.90 -6.36
CA LEU A 154 -35.20 -18.80 -5.39
C LEU A 154 -36.36 -17.82 -5.64
N SER A 155 -36.99 -17.83 -6.81
CA SER A 155 -37.99 -16.83 -7.22
C SER A 155 -37.53 -15.38 -7.08
N ILE A 156 -36.21 -15.15 -7.02
CA ILE A 156 -35.59 -13.83 -6.91
C ILE A 156 -35.41 -13.25 -8.31
N SER A 157 -35.86 -12.01 -8.49
CA SER A 157 -35.52 -11.22 -9.68
C SER A 157 -34.03 -10.84 -9.64
N LEU A 158 -33.22 -11.46 -10.50
CA LEU A 158 -31.81 -11.04 -10.72
C LEU A 158 -31.71 -9.54 -11.03
N TRP A 159 -32.72 -9.01 -11.71
CA TRP A 159 -32.87 -7.59 -12.04
C TRP A 159 -33.15 -6.69 -10.81
N ALA A 160 -33.67 -7.25 -9.71
CA ALA A 160 -33.81 -6.54 -8.44
C ALA A 160 -32.50 -6.47 -7.65
N ILE A 161 -31.65 -7.50 -7.73
CA ILE A 161 -30.31 -7.51 -7.12
C ILE A 161 -29.40 -6.54 -7.87
N ALA A 162 -29.36 -6.61 -9.20
CA ALA A 162 -28.56 -5.72 -10.04
C ALA A 162 -28.89 -4.23 -9.79
N ARG A 163 -30.18 -3.90 -9.61
CA ARG A 163 -30.62 -2.54 -9.25
C ARG A 163 -30.24 -2.09 -7.84
N ARG A 164 -30.11 -3.00 -6.88
CA ARG A 164 -29.65 -2.67 -5.52
C ARG A 164 -28.14 -2.42 -5.50
N LEU A 165 -27.39 -3.26 -6.20
CA LEU A 165 -25.94 -3.12 -6.33
C LEU A 165 -25.58 -1.84 -7.11
N SER A 166 -26.31 -1.53 -8.19
CA SER A 166 -26.07 -0.30 -8.95
C SER A 166 -26.36 0.97 -8.15
N LYS A 167 -27.37 0.93 -7.26
CA LYS A 167 -27.66 2.05 -6.35
C LYS A 167 -26.55 2.28 -5.32
N LEU A 168 -26.00 1.21 -4.73
CA LEU A 168 -24.88 1.29 -3.78
C LEU A 168 -23.63 1.84 -4.46
N LEU A 169 -23.27 1.31 -5.63
CA LEU A 169 -22.12 1.80 -6.41
C LEU A 169 -22.28 3.25 -6.86
N MET A 170 -23.49 3.66 -7.24
CA MET A 170 -23.76 5.06 -7.58
C MET A 170 -23.69 6.00 -6.37
N GLN A 171 -23.97 5.50 -5.17
CA GLN A 171 -23.89 6.27 -3.93
C GLN A 171 -22.42 6.49 -3.55
N ASP A 172 -21.61 5.43 -3.53
CA ASP A 172 -20.16 5.53 -3.30
C ASP A 172 -19.47 6.44 -4.32
N TYR A 173 -19.84 6.35 -5.60
CA TYR A 173 -19.27 7.20 -6.63
C TYR A 173 -19.59 8.70 -6.41
N ARG A 174 -20.79 9.01 -5.90
CA ARG A 174 -21.19 10.39 -5.59
C ARG A 174 -20.46 10.92 -4.37
N GLU A 175 -20.34 10.13 -3.31
CA GLU A 175 -19.61 10.48 -2.09
C GLU A 175 -18.12 10.69 -2.37
N TRP A 176 -17.49 9.80 -3.15
CA TRP A 176 -16.10 9.98 -3.60
C TRP A 176 -15.90 11.26 -4.40
N LYS A 177 -16.82 11.59 -5.31
CA LYS A 177 -16.75 12.81 -6.12
C LYS A 177 -16.91 14.08 -5.26
N GLN A 178 -17.70 14.03 -4.20
CA GLN A 178 -17.87 15.14 -3.24
C GLN A 178 -16.63 15.30 -2.37
N ALA A 179 -16.12 14.22 -1.77
CA ALA A 179 -14.90 14.24 -0.96
C ALA A 179 -13.69 14.77 -1.75
N ARG A 180 -13.57 14.43 -3.04
CA ARG A 180 -12.50 14.94 -3.91
C ARG A 180 -12.61 16.44 -4.18
N ARG A 181 -13.83 16.99 -4.25
CA ARG A 181 -14.07 18.44 -4.42
C ARG A 181 -13.75 19.20 -3.14
N GLU A 182 -14.17 18.67 -1.99
CA GLU A 182 -13.88 19.25 -0.68
C GLU A 182 -12.37 19.24 -0.39
N PHE A 183 -11.68 18.15 -0.74
CA PHE A 183 -10.23 18.06 -0.61
C PHE A 183 -9.51 19.08 -1.50
N ALA A 184 -9.93 19.23 -2.76
CA ALA A 184 -9.39 20.25 -3.66
C ALA A 184 -9.64 21.69 -3.15
N GLN A 185 -10.78 21.95 -2.53
CA GLN A 185 -11.06 23.25 -1.89
C GLN A 185 -10.17 23.48 -0.67
N ARG A 186 -9.99 22.49 0.21
CA ARG A 186 -9.11 22.58 1.38
C ARG A 186 -7.66 22.86 0.99
N LEU A 187 -7.18 22.21 -0.07
CA LEU A 187 -5.85 22.48 -0.62
C LEU A 187 -5.72 23.91 -1.17
N ARG A 188 -6.76 24.45 -1.81
CA ARG A 188 -6.77 25.84 -2.30
C ARG A 188 -6.78 26.84 -1.16
N THR A 189 -7.63 26.67 -0.15
CA THR A 189 -7.65 27.54 1.03
C THR A 189 -6.36 27.46 1.84
N ALA A 190 -5.75 26.28 1.94
CA ALA A 190 -4.42 26.15 2.54
C ALA A 190 -3.36 26.88 1.71
N ALA A 191 -3.36 26.72 0.39
CA ALA A 191 -2.44 27.41 -0.52
C ALA A 191 -2.62 28.94 -0.48
N GLU A 192 -3.84 29.45 -0.30
CA GLU A 192 -4.13 30.87 -0.12
C GLU A 192 -3.68 31.39 1.25
N ALA A 193 -3.85 30.60 2.33
CA ALA A 193 -3.39 30.96 3.67
C ALA A 193 -1.85 31.04 3.78
N PHE A 194 -1.12 30.29 2.94
CA PHE A 194 0.34 30.36 2.84
C PHE A 194 0.85 31.45 1.89
N ARG A 195 -0.04 32.21 1.23
CA ARG A 195 0.36 33.30 0.33
C ARG A 195 0.34 34.61 1.12
N GLU A 196 1.52 35.06 1.57
CA GLU A 196 1.65 36.42 2.11
C GLU A 196 1.16 37.47 1.09
N PRO A 197 0.55 38.58 1.55
CA PRO A 197 0.01 39.59 0.66
C PRO A 197 1.16 40.32 -0.05
N THR A 198 1.36 40.00 -1.33
CA THR A 198 2.23 40.79 -2.21
C THR A 198 1.54 42.12 -2.52
N PRO A 199 2.21 43.28 -2.40
CA PRO A 199 1.62 44.54 -2.82
C PRO A 199 1.37 44.52 -4.34
N ALA A 200 0.23 45.09 -4.72
CA ALA A 200 -0.30 45.03 -6.08
C ALA A 200 0.66 45.63 -7.13
N PRO A 201 0.90 44.94 -8.26
CA PRO A 201 1.48 45.57 -9.44
C PRO A 201 0.41 46.32 -10.24
N LEU A 202 0.77 47.53 -10.64
CA LEU A 202 0.06 48.37 -11.60
C LEU A 202 -0.14 47.65 -12.95
N SER A 203 -1.39 47.69 -13.40
CA SER A 203 -1.91 47.75 -14.78
C SER A 203 -1.04 47.32 -15.99
N ALA A 204 -1.59 46.33 -16.70
CA ALA A 204 -1.73 46.21 -18.17
C ALA A 204 -0.51 46.21 -19.11
N ALA A 205 -0.33 45.11 -19.87
CA ALA A 205 -0.60 45.06 -21.31
C ALA A 205 -0.13 43.74 -21.97
N ALA A 206 -0.88 43.32 -23.01
CA ALA A 206 -0.52 42.42 -24.13
C ALA A 206 -0.22 40.93 -23.81
N SER A 207 -1.15 40.00 -24.03
CA SER A 207 -1.49 39.34 -25.31
C SER A 207 -0.33 38.56 -25.97
N SER A 208 -0.31 37.25 -25.80
CA SER A 208 -0.23 36.29 -26.91
C SER A 208 -0.49 34.87 -26.41
N SER A 209 -1.29 34.16 -27.20
CA SER A 209 -1.70 32.77 -27.05
C SER A 209 -0.51 31.78 -27.10
N PRO A 210 -0.55 30.67 -26.34
CA PRO A 210 0.48 29.64 -26.44
C PRO A 210 0.33 28.80 -27.73
N PRO A 211 1.44 28.40 -28.39
CA PRO A 211 1.41 27.49 -29.54
C PRO A 211 1.09 26.04 -29.14
N PRO A 212 0.68 25.18 -30.11
CA PRO A 212 0.17 23.84 -29.82
C PRO A 212 1.28 22.87 -29.39
N VAL A 213 0.93 22.00 -28.45
CA VAL A 213 1.75 20.88 -27.97
C VAL A 213 1.84 19.81 -29.07
N PRO A 214 3.03 19.33 -29.47
CA PRO A 214 3.14 18.16 -30.33
C PRO A 214 2.76 16.87 -29.60
N GLU A 215 2.00 16.02 -30.28
CA GLU A 215 1.62 14.67 -29.84
C GLU A 215 2.84 13.78 -29.53
N PRO A 216 2.74 12.85 -28.55
CA PRO A 216 3.79 11.88 -28.30
C PRO A 216 3.86 10.86 -29.45
N VAL A 217 5.02 10.82 -30.10
CA VAL A 217 5.35 9.82 -31.13
C VAL A 217 5.44 8.44 -30.48
N SER A 218 4.66 7.52 -31.03
CA SER A 218 4.66 6.08 -30.77
C SER A 218 6.07 5.50 -30.99
N ALA A 219 6.67 4.91 -29.95
CA ALA A 219 7.86 4.08 -30.08
C ALA A 219 7.43 2.61 -30.21
N ALA A 220 7.80 2.00 -31.35
CA ALA A 220 7.65 0.58 -31.63
C ALA A 220 8.54 -0.28 -30.70
N PRO A 221 8.24 -1.58 -30.53
CA PRO A 221 8.86 -2.43 -29.52
C PRO A 221 10.26 -2.88 -29.94
N GLY A 222 11.26 -2.49 -29.15
CA GLY A 222 12.62 -3.01 -29.23
C GLY A 222 12.73 -4.40 -28.58
N GLU A 223 13.52 -5.25 -29.24
CA GLU A 223 13.69 -6.68 -28.99
C GLU A 223 14.20 -7.03 -27.59
N TYR A 224 13.59 -8.08 -27.03
CA TYR A 224 13.95 -8.72 -25.77
C TYR A 224 15.12 -9.68 -25.98
N PHE A 225 16.30 -9.35 -25.46
CA PHE A 225 17.40 -10.29 -25.29
C PHE A 225 17.33 -10.91 -23.87
N PRO A 226 17.27 -12.24 -23.72
CA PRO A 226 17.31 -12.90 -22.42
C PRO A 226 18.75 -12.90 -21.86
N PRO A 227 18.99 -12.53 -20.59
CA PRO A 227 20.27 -12.79 -19.96
C PRO A 227 20.45 -14.29 -19.71
N GLY A 228 21.49 -14.83 -20.34
CA GLY A 228 21.92 -16.21 -20.21
C GLY A 228 22.36 -16.58 -18.79
N ALA A 229 22.24 -17.87 -18.51
CA ALA A 229 22.67 -18.55 -17.31
C ALA A 229 24.18 -18.43 -17.07
N ALA A 230 24.55 -17.89 -15.92
CA ALA A 230 25.77 -18.23 -15.19
C ALA A 230 25.60 -17.73 -13.74
N GLY A 231 25.14 -18.60 -12.85
CA GLY A 231 25.10 -18.29 -11.42
C GLY A 231 26.53 -18.24 -10.84
N PRO A 232 26.88 -17.26 -10.00
CA PRO A 232 28.08 -17.35 -9.18
C PRO A 232 27.91 -18.41 -8.08
N PRO A 233 28.99 -19.05 -7.63
CA PRO A 233 28.94 -20.17 -6.68
C PRO A 233 28.47 -19.71 -5.29
N PRO A 234 27.95 -20.63 -4.45
CA PRO A 234 27.37 -20.30 -3.16
C PRO A 234 28.43 -19.79 -2.19
N VAL A 235 28.30 -18.54 -1.75
CA VAL A 235 29.05 -18.03 -0.61
C VAL A 235 28.40 -18.60 0.65
N THR A 236 29.13 -19.51 1.29
CA THR A 236 28.83 -20.06 2.61
C THR A 236 28.71 -18.93 3.63
N ALA A 237 27.49 -18.68 4.10
CA ALA A 237 27.23 -17.86 5.26
C ALA A 237 28.00 -18.43 6.47
N PRO A 238 28.82 -17.64 7.18
CA PRO A 238 29.39 -18.09 8.44
C PRO A 238 28.23 -18.30 9.42
N LYS A 239 28.11 -19.52 9.93
CA LYS A 239 27.29 -19.85 11.10
C LYS A 239 27.81 -19.04 12.28
N LEU A 240 27.31 -17.82 12.49
CA LEU A 240 27.37 -17.21 13.81
C LEU A 240 26.36 -17.96 14.68
N ALA A 241 26.88 -18.87 15.50
CA ALA A 241 26.13 -19.46 16.59
C ALA A 241 25.59 -18.32 17.47
N ARG A 242 24.28 -18.08 17.36
CA ARG A 242 23.54 -17.13 18.19
C ARG A 242 23.55 -17.67 19.62
N LYS A 243 24.55 -17.23 20.40
CA LYS A 243 24.49 -17.31 21.86
C LYS A 243 23.33 -16.42 22.27
N LEU A 244 22.24 -17.02 22.73
CA LEU A 244 21.12 -16.29 23.32
C LEU A 244 21.67 -15.44 24.47
N ALA A 245 21.81 -14.14 24.23
CA ALA A 245 21.88 -13.17 25.30
C ALA A 245 20.44 -12.77 25.61
N ALA A 246 19.96 -13.17 26.79
CA ALA A 246 18.84 -12.52 27.41
C ALA A 246 19.17 -11.02 27.55
N TYR A 247 18.28 -10.14 27.14
CA TYR A 247 18.49 -8.71 27.36
C TYR A 247 18.39 -8.41 28.86
N PRO A 248 19.36 -7.68 29.44
CA PRO A 248 19.29 -7.30 30.84
C PRO A 248 18.12 -6.32 31.05
N GLU A 249 17.36 -6.54 32.12
CA GLU A 249 16.55 -5.49 32.74
C GLU A 249 17.40 -4.24 32.91
N ALA A 250 16.88 -3.07 32.51
CA ALA A 250 17.35 -1.70 32.79
C ALA A 250 18.78 -1.55 33.38
N GLY A 251 19.78 -2.13 32.72
CA GLY A 251 21.21 -1.99 33.02
C GLY A 251 21.85 -1.08 31.97
N GLU A 252 22.93 -0.39 32.37
CA GLU A 252 23.74 0.56 31.61
C GLU A 252 23.82 0.31 30.09
N PHE A 253 22.82 0.78 29.33
CA PHE A 253 22.95 0.87 27.88
C PHE A 253 23.76 2.12 27.57
N HIS A 254 24.97 1.94 27.08
CA HIS A 254 25.84 3.03 26.66
C HIS A 254 25.67 3.28 25.16
N LEU A 255 25.49 4.55 24.80
CA LEU A 255 25.47 4.95 23.40
C LEU A 255 26.83 4.63 22.77
N PRO A 256 26.84 4.16 21.50
CA PRO A 256 28.08 3.90 20.79
C PRO A 256 28.87 5.20 20.60
N ALA A 257 30.19 5.11 20.67
CA ALA A 257 31.06 6.25 20.43
C ALA A 257 31.20 6.54 18.91
N LEU A 258 31.33 7.82 18.55
CA LEU A 258 31.41 8.27 17.15
C LEU A 258 32.73 7.86 16.45
N ASP A 259 33.70 7.34 17.18
CA ASP A 259 34.94 6.78 16.65
C ASP A 259 34.74 5.47 15.87
N LEU A 260 33.59 4.81 16.03
CA LEU A 260 33.16 3.71 15.16
C LEU A 260 32.87 4.16 13.73
N LEU A 261 32.60 5.46 13.50
CA LEU A 261 32.40 6.03 12.18
C LEU A 261 33.75 6.41 11.55
N HIS A 262 33.79 6.33 10.21
CA HIS A 262 34.91 6.89 9.47
C HIS A 262 35.18 8.35 9.90
N PRO A 263 36.47 8.74 9.98
CA PRO A 263 36.83 10.08 10.37
C PRO A 263 36.22 11.10 9.41
N LYS A 264 36.07 12.34 9.91
CA LYS A 264 35.62 13.47 9.11
C LYS A 264 36.40 13.56 7.80
N SER A 265 35.71 13.95 6.74
CA SER A 265 36.34 14.10 5.43
C SER A 265 37.41 15.20 5.52
N PRO A 266 38.65 14.97 5.05
CA PRO A 266 39.63 16.04 4.93
C PRO A 266 39.02 17.16 4.08
N ASN A 267 38.88 18.35 4.65
CA ASN A 267 38.19 19.50 4.04
C ASN A 267 36.68 19.28 3.81
N ALA A 268 35.98 18.57 4.70
CA ALA A 268 34.52 18.44 4.67
C ALA A 268 33.84 19.82 4.53
N GLY A 269 33.13 20.02 3.42
CA GLY A 269 32.45 21.28 3.13
C GLY A 269 33.31 22.36 2.45
N ALA A 270 34.62 22.16 2.32
CA ALA A 270 35.43 23.02 1.48
C ALA A 270 35.13 22.72 0.00
N GLY A 271 35.00 23.79 -0.78
CA GLY A 271 34.86 23.65 -2.22
C GLY A 271 36.18 23.58 -2.96
N PRO A 272 36.15 23.76 -4.29
CA PRO A 272 37.33 23.66 -5.14
C PRO A 272 38.38 24.72 -4.78
N ASP A 273 39.63 24.47 -5.18
CA ASP A 273 40.70 25.43 -4.97
C ASP A 273 40.50 26.72 -5.79
N GLU A 274 41.17 27.80 -5.40
CA GLU A 274 40.96 29.10 -6.02
C GLU A 274 41.38 29.14 -7.49
N SER A 275 42.32 28.29 -7.91
CA SER A 275 42.68 28.13 -9.32
C SER A 275 41.59 27.45 -10.15
N GLU A 276 40.92 26.43 -9.61
CA GLU A 276 39.80 25.74 -10.23
C GLU A 276 38.59 26.68 -10.34
N ILE A 277 38.31 27.45 -9.29
CA ILE A 277 37.26 28.48 -9.30
C ILE A 277 37.53 29.51 -10.41
N ARG A 278 38.75 30.07 -10.46
CA ARG A 278 39.11 31.07 -11.49
C ARG A 278 38.95 30.51 -12.91
N THR A 279 39.44 29.29 -13.13
CA THR A 279 39.31 28.60 -14.43
C THR A 279 37.86 28.37 -14.80
N ALA A 280 37.00 27.99 -13.84
CA ALA A 280 35.59 27.79 -14.07
C ALA A 280 34.86 29.10 -14.40
N VAL A 281 35.19 30.21 -13.73
CA VAL A 281 34.64 31.54 -14.04
C VAL A 281 35.03 31.97 -15.45
N GLU A 282 36.30 31.86 -15.82
CA GLU A 282 36.78 32.21 -17.17
C GLU A 282 36.09 31.39 -18.26
N ASN A 283 35.87 30.10 -18.01
CA ASN A 283 35.14 29.23 -18.92
C ASN A 283 33.67 29.65 -19.01
N LEU A 284 33.01 29.92 -17.88
CA LEU A 284 31.60 30.30 -17.84
C LEU A 284 31.36 31.63 -18.57
N ASP A 285 32.18 32.65 -18.31
CA ASP A 285 32.10 33.95 -18.99
C ASP A 285 32.33 33.79 -20.51
N ARG A 286 33.32 32.98 -20.92
CA ARG A 286 33.59 32.70 -22.34
C ARG A 286 32.42 31.96 -23.01
N THR A 287 31.84 31.00 -22.31
CA THR A 287 30.68 30.23 -22.79
C THR A 287 29.47 31.14 -22.98
N LEU A 288 29.14 31.98 -21.99
CA LEU A 288 28.02 32.92 -22.10
C LEU A 288 28.22 33.90 -23.25
N ALA A 289 29.44 34.45 -23.40
CA ALA A 289 29.79 35.33 -24.52
C ALA A 289 29.64 34.62 -25.88
N SER A 290 29.98 33.34 -25.99
CA SER A 290 29.85 32.58 -27.25
C SER A 290 28.40 32.39 -27.72
N PHE A 291 27.43 32.52 -26.81
CA PHE A 291 26.00 32.50 -27.11
C PHE A 291 25.39 33.89 -27.27
N ASP A 292 26.22 34.93 -27.38
CA ASP A 292 25.82 36.34 -27.42
C ASP A 292 25.02 36.77 -26.17
N ILE A 293 25.29 36.11 -25.04
CA ILE A 293 24.68 36.42 -23.74
C ILE A 293 25.66 37.30 -22.97
N GLN A 294 25.37 38.59 -22.90
CA GLN A 294 26.12 39.51 -22.05
C GLN A 294 25.71 39.36 -20.59
N ALA A 295 26.52 38.65 -19.82
CA ALA A 295 26.36 38.49 -18.37
C ALA A 295 27.73 38.36 -17.70
N ARG A 296 27.80 38.59 -16.38
CA ARG A 296 29.03 38.51 -15.59
C ARG A 296 28.81 37.72 -14.32
N VAL A 297 29.79 36.92 -13.92
CA VAL A 297 29.81 36.33 -12.59
C VAL A 297 30.03 37.43 -11.55
N SER A 298 29.07 37.56 -10.64
CA SER A 298 28.98 38.59 -9.59
C SER A 298 29.25 38.05 -8.18
N GLY A 299 29.14 36.74 -7.99
CA GLY A 299 29.37 36.08 -6.71
C GLY A 299 29.62 34.59 -6.90
N ILE A 300 30.33 33.99 -5.95
CA ILE A 300 30.69 32.58 -5.97
C ILE A 300 30.45 32.01 -4.58
N SER A 301 29.74 30.90 -4.49
CA SER A 301 29.56 30.13 -3.25
C SER A 301 30.10 28.72 -3.49
N PRO A 302 31.36 28.45 -3.11
CA PRO A 302 31.97 27.14 -3.28
C PRO A 302 31.40 26.16 -2.25
N GLY A 303 31.05 24.96 -2.72
CA GLY A 303 30.55 23.87 -1.90
C GLY A 303 31.31 22.57 -2.16
N PRO A 304 31.07 21.51 -1.37
CA PRO A 304 31.85 20.27 -1.44
C PRO A 304 31.65 19.48 -2.74
N VAL A 305 30.43 19.46 -3.28
CA VAL A 305 30.07 18.69 -4.49
C VAL A 305 29.81 19.58 -5.69
N ILE A 306 29.22 20.75 -5.44
CA ILE A 306 28.85 21.74 -6.45
C ILE A 306 29.34 23.12 -6.01
N THR A 307 29.58 24.00 -6.97
CA THR A 307 29.83 25.42 -6.75
C THR A 307 28.72 26.23 -7.40
N ARG A 308 28.15 27.18 -6.67
CA ARG A 308 27.12 28.09 -7.18
C ARG A 308 27.76 29.39 -7.65
N TYR A 309 27.60 29.68 -8.94
CA TYR A 309 28.03 30.91 -9.57
C TYR A 309 26.82 31.85 -9.74
N GLU A 310 26.89 33.04 -9.17
CA GLU A 310 25.85 34.06 -9.29
C GLU A 310 26.11 34.91 -10.53
N VAL A 311 25.33 34.71 -11.59
CA VAL A 311 25.47 35.37 -12.87
C VAL A 311 24.48 36.53 -12.97
N SER A 312 24.99 37.74 -13.10
CA SER A 312 24.19 38.95 -13.29
C SER A 312 24.10 39.28 -14.79
N PRO A 313 22.89 39.24 -15.40
CA PRO A 313 22.70 39.60 -16.80
C PRO A 313 22.84 41.12 -17.01
N SER A 314 23.40 41.53 -18.14
CA SER A 314 23.42 42.94 -18.56
C SER A 314 22.01 43.44 -18.93
N PRO A 315 21.75 44.77 -18.88
CA PRO A 315 20.49 45.34 -19.35
C PRO A 315 20.15 44.88 -20.77
N GLY A 316 18.92 44.40 -20.97
CA GLY A 316 18.44 43.88 -22.26
C GLY A 316 18.60 42.37 -22.45
N VAL A 317 19.40 41.68 -21.62
CA VAL A 317 19.49 40.21 -21.64
C VAL A 317 18.37 39.62 -20.77
N THR A 318 17.54 38.76 -21.39
CA THR A 318 16.43 38.11 -20.68
C THR A 318 16.93 36.91 -19.87
N VAL A 319 16.33 36.69 -18.70
CA VAL A 319 16.63 35.48 -17.89
C VAL A 319 16.35 34.19 -18.68
N SER A 320 15.32 34.21 -19.54
CA SER A 320 14.94 33.07 -20.37
C SER A 320 16.01 32.68 -21.38
N SER A 321 16.80 33.63 -21.91
CA SER A 321 17.86 33.31 -22.87
C SER A 321 18.97 32.47 -22.21
N ILE A 322 19.29 32.77 -20.95
CA ILE A 322 20.30 32.04 -20.17
C ILE A 322 19.78 30.65 -19.78
N VAL A 323 18.55 30.58 -19.27
CA VAL A 323 17.92 29.31 -18.87
C VAL A 323 17.75 28.36 -20.07
N ALA A 324 17.40 28.88 -21.24
CA ALA A 324 17.26 28.09 -22.47
C ALA A 324 18.57 27.43 -22.93
N ARG A 325 19.73 27.96 -22.52
CA ARG A 325 21.06 27.43 -22.87
C ARG A 325 21.66 26.54 -21.79
N ALA A 326 20.88 26.11 -20.79
CA ALA A 326 21.41 25.32 -19.67
C ALA A 326 22.17 24.05 -20.10
N ASN A 327 21.66 23.31 -21.10
CA ASN A 327 22.33 22.11 -21.62
C ASN A 327 23.63 22.45 -22.36
N ASP A 328 23.63 23.54 -23.13
CA ASP A 328 24.80 23.98 -23.88
C ASP A 328 25.91 24.50 -22.93
N ILE A 329 25.51 25.22 -21.88
CA ILE A 329 26.40 25.65 -20.80
C ILE A 329 26.96 24.43 -20.07
N ALA A 330 26.14 23.43 -19.75
CA ALA A 330 26.63 22.19 -19.12
C ALA A 330 27.69 21.49 -19.98
N LEU A 331 27.46 21.41 -21.29
CA LEU A 331 28.38 20.81 -22.25
C LEU A 331 29.71 21.57 -22.28
N ALA A 332 29.68 22.90 -22.39
CA ALA A 332 30.89 23.72 -22.43
C ALA A 332 31.68 23.66 -21.11
N MET A 333 30.96 23.57 -19.98
CA MET A 333 31.55 23.42 -18.65
C MET A 333 31.99 21.97 -18.35
N LYS A 334 31.83 21.04 -19.30
CA LYS A 334 32.15 19.61 -19.15
C LYS A 334 31.44 18.96 -17.95
N ALA A 335 30.26 19.45 -17.60
CA ALA A 335 29.46 18.95 -16.51
C ALA A 335 28.47 17.90 -17.02
N ARG A 336 28.17 16.88 -16.21
CA ARG A 336 27.09 15.91 -16.51
C ARG A 336 25.71 16.57 -16.54
N GLY A 337 25.57 17.72 -15.90
CA GLY A 337 24.38 18.55 -15.84
C GLY A 337 24.63 19.74 -14.92
N ILE A 338 23.86 20.81 -15.08
CA ILE A 338 23.88 21.99 -14.22
C ILE A 338 22.47 22.30 -13.73
N ARG A 339 22.36 22.98 -12.59
CA ARG A 339 21.08 23.45 -12.06
C ARG A 339 21.02 24.97 -12.10
N MET A 340 19.94 25.48 -12.69
CA MET A 340 19.67 26.91 -12.82
C MET A 340 18.67 27.35 -11.75
N ILE A 341 19.01 28.40 -11.00
CA ILE A 341 18.16 29.04 -9.99
C ILE A 341 17.90 30.46 -10.49
N ALA A 342 16.73 30.69 -11.08
CA ALA A 342 16.42 31.93 -11.77
C ALA A 342 15.04 32.48 -11.34
N PRO A 343 14.94 33.70 -10.80
CA PRO A 343 16.00 34.53 -10.20
C PRO A 343 16.39 34.04 -8.78
N ILE A 344 17.56 34.45 -8.27
CA ILE A 344 17.91 34.25 -6.85
C ILE A 344 17.06 35.21 -5.99
N PRO A 345 16.31 34.71 -4.98
CA PRO A 345 15.54 35.57 -4.09
C PRO A 345 16.41 36.66 -3.45
N GLY A 346 15.99 37.92 -3.58
CA GLY A 346 16.69 39.07 -3.01
C GLY A 346 17.94 39.53 -3.76
N LYS A 347 18.28 38.93 -4.92
CA LYS A 347 19.42 39.35 -5.77
C LYS A 347 19.01 39.49 -7.23
N ALA A 348 19.59 40.47 -7.93
CA ALA A 348 19.42 40.64 -9.38
C ALA A 348 20.35 39.70 -10.19
N ALA A 349 20.37 38.41 -9.83
CA ALA A 349 21.29 37.42 -10.40
C ALA A 349 20.61 36.05 -10.57
N ILE A 350 21.19 35.23 -11.43
CA ILE A 350 20.84 33.82 -11.67
C ILE A 350 21.90 32.96 -11.01
N GLY A 351 21.50 31.97 -10.22
CA GLY A 351 22.41 30.98 -9.65
C GLY A 351 22.62 29.83 -10.62
N ILE A 352 23.86 29.58 -11.02
CA ILE A 352 24.24 28.41 -11.82
C ILE A 352 25.05 27.49 -10.92
N GLU A 353 24.46 26.35 -10.54
CA GLU A 353 25.14 25.30 -9.77
C GLU A 353 25.86 24.35 -10.73
N ILE A 354 27.19 24.35 -10.67
CA ILE A 354 28.06 23.53 -11.52
C ILE A 354 28.78 22.51 -10.63
N PRO A 355 28.79 21.21 -10.99
CA PRO A 355 29.58 20.19 -10.31
C PRO A 355 31.07 20.52 -10.29
N ASN A 356 31.71 20.30 -9.14
CA ASN A 356 33.16 20.44 -9.02
C ASN A 356 33.86 19.29 -9.76
N GLN A 357 35.10 19.50 -10.23
CA GLN A 357 35.86 18.42 -10.88
C GLN A 357 36.24 17.31 -9.90
N LYS A 358 36.52 17.70 -8.64
CA LYS A 358 36.84 16.79 -7.54
C LYS A 358 35.80 16.94 -6.42
N PRO A 359 34.66 16.24 -6.49
CA PRO A 359 33.67 16.30 -5.42
C PRO A 359 34.22 15.69 -4.13
N ALA A 360 34.09 16.40 -3.03
CA ALA A 360 34.47 15.91 -1.70
C ALA A 360 33.37 14.99 -1.14
N GLY A 361 33.78 13.85 -0.56
CA GLY A 361 32.87 12.97 0.16
C GLY A 361 32.40 13.62 1.46
N VAL A 362 31.13 13.41 1.80
CA VAL A 362 30.54 13.83 3.08
C VAL A 362 30.30 12.59 3.92
N THR A 363 30.93 12.53 5.09
CA THR A 363 30.76 11.44 6.05
C THR A 363 29.62 11.75 7.02
N LEU A 364 29.01 10.71 7.59
CA LEU A 364 28.01 10.88 8.64
C LEU A 364 28.58 11.66 9.86
N ARG A 365 29.85 11.41 10.17
CA ARG A 365 30.56 12.04 11.29
C ARG A 365 30.74 13.55 11.11
N ASP A 366 30.86 14.03 9.87
CA ASP A 366 30.91 15.47 9.55
C ASP A 366 29.67 16.22 10.07
N VAL A 367 28.51 15.56 10.00
CA VAL A 367 27.24 16.13 10.45
C VAL A 367 27.00 15.82 11.92
N LEU A 368 27.26 14.60 12.39
CA LEU A 368 26.96 14.21 13.78
C LEU A 368 27.76 15.01 14.81
N GLU A 369 29.02 15.35 14.51
CA GLU A 369 29.85 16.20 15.37
C GLU A 369 29.68 17.70 15.09
N SER A 370 28.73 18.10 14.25
CA SER A 370 28.53 19.50 13.89
C SER A 370 27.73 20.27 14.96
N PRO A 371 27.90 21.60 15.06
CA PRO A 371 27.05 22.43 15.90
C PRO A 371 25.56 22.34 15.52
N ALA A 372 25.25 22.13 14.23
CA ALA A 372 23.87 21.96 13.76
C ALA A 372 23.23 20.75 14.44
N MET A 373 23.94 19.62 14.49
CA MET A 373 23.45 18.42 15.17
C MET A 373 23.45 18.56 16.70
N ALA A 374 24.46 19.19 17.29
CA ALA A 374 24.53 19.45 18.72
C ALA A 374 23.38 20.35 19.23
N SER A 375 22.87 21.24 18.37
CA SER A 375 21.72 22.10 18.70
C SER A 375 20.39 21.35 18.74
N GLN A 376 20.29 20.18 18.11
CA GLN A 376 19.09 19.36 18.11
C GLN A 376 18.95 18.63 19.45
N ARG A 377 17.87 18.91 20.20
CA ARG A 377 17.59 18.24 21.48
C ARG A 377 16.72 17.00 21.34
N GLY A 378 16.03 16.84 20.21
CA GLY A 378 15.14 15.70 19.99
C GLY A 378 15.90 14.38 19.84
N VAL A 379 15.29 13.32 20.37
CA VAL A 379 15.78 11.93 20.24
C VAL A 379 15.54 11.34 18.84
N LEU A 380 14.82 12.06 17.98
CA LEU A 380 14.57 11.68 16.59
C LEU A 380 15.33 12.55 15.58
N ALA A 381 16.32 13.31 16.05
CA ALA A 381 17.19 14.11 15.20
C ALA A 381 18.13 13.23 14.37
N PHE A 382 18.27 13.57 13.09
CA PHE A 382 19.09 12.83 12.13
C PHE A 382 19.88 13.72 11.18
N ALA A 383 20.99 13.16 10.69
CA ALA A 383 21.90 13.83 9.75
C ALA A 383 21.36 13.77 8.31
N LEU A 384 21.25 14.92 7.66
CA LEU A 384 20.91 15.02 6.24
C LEU A 384 22.15 15.06 5.35
N GLY A 385 23.16 15.85 5.74
CA GLY A 385 24.38 16.04 4.95
C GLY A 385 24.92 17.46 5.07
N LEU A 386 25.59 17.93 4.01
CA LEU A 386 26.00 19.33 3.87
C LEU A 386 25.11 20.02 2.82
N SER A 387 24.80 21.30 3.03
CA SER A 387 24.14 22.15 2.04
C SER A 387 25.04 22.39 0.81
N SER A 388 24.50 22.99 -0.24
CA SER A 388 25.27 23.44 -1.41
C SER A 388 26.41 24.40 -1.06
N ASP A 389 26.29 25.13 0.06
CA ASP A 389 27.32 26.07 0.55
C ASP A 389 28.21 25.43 1.64
N GLY A 390 28.23 24.09 1.74
CA GLY A 390 29.10 23.34 2.65
C GLY A 390 28.69 23.31 4.12
N LYS A 391 27.61 23.99 4.51
CA LYS A 391 27.13 24.01 5.91
C LYS A 391 26.47 22.69 6.31
N PRO A 392 26.78 22.12 7.50
CA PRO A 392 26.10 20.94 8.02
C PRO A 392 24.60 21.16 8.20
N ALA A 393 23.81 20.16 7.78
CA ALA A 393 22.36 20.15 7.86
C ALA A 393 21.86 18.91 8.61
N SER A 394 20.99 19.13 9.59
CA SER A 394 20.30 18.11 10.37
C SER A 394 18.81 18.42 10.41
N ALA A 395 17.98 17.40 10.60
CA ALA A 395 16.54 17.53 10.78
C ALA A 395 16.06 16.70 11.97
N ASP A 396 14.81 16.91 12.39
CA ASP A 396 14.17 16.14 13.46
C ASP A 396 12.82 15.61 12.98
N LEU A 397 12.61 14.30 13.07
CA LEU A 397 11.33 13.67 12.69
C LEU A 397 10.18 14.12 13.58
N GLN A 398 10.43 14.66 14.77
CA GLN A 398 9.35 15.19 15.59
C GLN A 398 8.68 16.42 14.96
N GLY A 399 9.45 17.29 14.31
CA GLY A 399 8.93 18.42 13.53
C GLY A 399 8.42 18.02 12.13
N LEU A 400 8.81 16.83 11.67
CA LEU A 400 8.46 16.22 10.37
C LEU A 400 7.87 14.82 10.61
N PRO A 401 6.65 14.71 11.19
CA PRO A 401 6.15 13.47 11.80
C PRO A 401 6.13 12.27 10.85
N HIS A 402 6.07 12.51 9.54
CA HIS A 402 6.26 11.51 8.51
C HIS A 402 7.19 12.04 7.40
N LEU A 403 8.11 11.20 6.95
CA LEU A 403 9.08 11.49 5.90
C LEU A 403 8.91 10.51 4.73
N LEU A 404 8.77 11.05 3.51
CA LEU A 404 8.82 10.26 2.28
C LEU A 404 10.17 10.48 1.60
N VAL A 405 10.90 9.39 1.34
CA VAL A 405 12.18 9.42 0.63
C VAL A 405 11.99 8.73 -0.73
N ALA A 406 12.29 9.46 -1.81
CA ALA A 406 12.19 8.95 -3.18
C ALA A 406 13.48 9.25 -3.94
N GLY A 407 13.88 8.33 -4.81
CA GLY A 407 15.06 8.46 -5.65
C GLY A 407 15.23 7.25 -6.55
N ALA A 408 15.86 7.43 -7.71
CA ALA A 408 16.21 6.32 -8.60
C ALA A 408 17.29 5.43 -7.98
N THR A 409 17.53 4.25 -8.57
CA THR A 409 18.64 3.38 -8.16
C THR A 409 19.95 4.16 -8.17
N ASN A 410 20.79 3.96 -7.15
CA ASN A 410 22.07 4.63 -6.98
C ASN A 410 22.01 6.17 -6.79
N SER A 411 20.84 6.72 -6.47
CA SER A 411 20.69 8.16 -6.12
C SER A 411 21.09 8.50 -4.68
N GLY A 412 21.37 7.48 -3.85
CA GLY A 412 21.67 7.66 -2.42
C GLY A 412 20.49 7.46 -1.46
N LYS A 413 19.32 6.99 -1.94
CA LYS A 413 18.14 6.68 -1.09
C LYS A 413 18.50 5.80 0.10
N SER A 414 19.11 4.63 -0.14
CA SER A 414 19.45 3.68 0.92
C SER A 414 20.47 4.28 1.89
N VAL A 415 21.48 5.01 1.38
CA VAL A 415 22.49 5.69 2.20
C VAL A 415 21.84 6.71 3.15
N LEU A 416 20.85 7.49 2.67
CA LEU A 416 20.09 8.41 3.52
C LEU A 416 19.29 7.69 4.60
N VAL A 417 18.65 6.56 4.27
CA VAL A 417 17.92 5.73 5.25
C VAL A 417 18.86 5.19 6.33
N HIS A 418 20.04 4.69 5.94
CA HIS A 418 21.06 4.26 6.89
C HIS A 418 21.58 5.40 7.77
N SER A 419 21.83 6.58 7.18
CA SER A 419 22.21 7.80 7.92
C SER A 419 21.17 8.14 8.98
N LEU A 420 19.88 8.05 8.64
CA LEU A 420 18.78 8.30 9.58
C LEU A 420 18.78 7.29 10.73
N ILE A 421 18.80 5.98 10.43
CA ILE A 421 18.80 4.93 11.45
C ILE A 421 20.02 5.07 12.35
N GLN A 422 21.21 5.21 11.77
CA GLN A 422 22.45 5.35 12.53
C GLN A 422 22.44 6.61 13.41
N SER A 423 21.94 7.74 12.91
CA SER A 423 21.81 8.96 13.72
C SER A 423 20.99 8.71 15.00
N ILE A 424 19.90 7.93 14.90
CA ILE A 424 19.11 7.52 16.07
C ILE A 424 19.92 6.61 16.98
N LEU A 425 20.62 5.59 16.44
CA LEU A 425 21.40 4.64 17.25
C LEU A 425 22.57 5.30 18.01
N PHE A 426 23.18 6.34 17.45
CA PHE A 426 24.25 7.10 18.13
C PHE A 426 23.73 8.08 19.19
N ARG A 427 22.44 8.40 19.20
CA ARG A 427 21.89 9.49 20.02
C ARG A 427 20.81 9.06 21.01
N SER A 428 20.18 7.91 20.78
CA SER A 428 18.93 7.55 21.44
C SER A 428 18.99 6.14 21.97
N ARG A 429 18.57 5.96 23.21
CA ARG A 429 18.57 4.66 23.88
C ARG A 429 17.35 3.82 23.48
N PRO A 430 17.40 2.49 23.61
CA PRO A 430 16.27 1.60 23.28
C PRO A 430 15.01 1.83 24.11
N ASP A 431 15.12 2.49 25.26
CA ASP A 431 14.00 2.90 26.12
C ASP A 431 13.41 4.26 25.73
N GLU A 432 14.08 5.01 24.85
CA GLU A 432 13.60 6.28 24.29
C GLU A 432 13.01 6.10 22.89
N VAL A 433 13.66 5.28 22.05
CA VAL A 433 13.27 5.07 20.65
C VAL A 433 13.32 3.59 20.29
N LYS A 434 12.26 3.14 19.61
CA LYS A 434 12.12 1.83 19.02
C LYS A 434 11.94 1.93 17.50
N LEU A 435 12.45 0.93 16.77
CA LEU A 435 12.46 0.87 15.31
C LEU A 435 11.66 -0.35 14.83
N LEU A 436 10.63 -0.11 14.02
CA LEU A 436 9.99 -1.16 13.22
C LEU A 436 10.56 -1.08 11.79
N LEU A 437 11.36 -2.07 11.41
CA LEU A 437 12.02 -2.11 10.11
C LEU A 437 11.30 -3.07 9.16
N ILE A 438 10.95 -2.60 7.97
CA ILE A 438 10.28 -3.38 6.93
C ILE A 438 11.13 -3.34 5.65
N ASP A 439 11.64 -4.51 5.26
CA ASP A 439 12.48 -4.70 4.08
C ASP A 439 11.98 -5.94 3.30
N PRO A 440 11.04 -5.75 2.35
CA PRO A 440 10.49 -6.86 1.57
C PRO A 440 11.52 -7.54 0.66
N LYS A 441 12.63 -6.86 0.32
CA LYS A 441 13.67 -7.37 -0.57
C LYS A 441 14.81 -8.06 0.18
N ARG A 442 14.93 -7.86 1.50
CA ARG A 442 16.00 -8.38 2.38
C ARG A 442 17.40 -7.88 2.04
N ILE A 443 17.51 -6.75 1.35
CA ILE A 443 18.78 -6.25 0.83
C ILE A 443 19.40 -5.24 1.79
N GLU A 444 18.62 -4.29 2.27
CA GLU A 444 19.14 -3.08 2.89
C GLU A 444 19.10 -3.17 4.43
N LEU A 445 17.96 -3.56 5.02
CA LEU A 445 17.74 -3.41 6.47
C LEU A 445 18.09 -4.66 7.28
N SER A 446 18.32 -5.82 6.64
CA SER A 446 18.68 -7.07 7.30
C SER A 446 19.93 -6.97 8.21
N LEU A 447 20.79 -5.99 7.96
CA LEU A 447 22.00 -5.72 8.76
C LEU A 447 21.71 -5.19 10.18
N TYR A 448 20.49 -4.72 10.43
CA TYR A 448 20.05 -4.25 11.75
C TYR A 448 19.43 -5.36 12.62
N GLU A 449 19.45 -6.61 12.16
CA GLU A 449 18.90 -7.73 12.93
C GLU A 449 19.60 -7.88 14.28
N GLY A 450 18.82 -8.00 15.36
CA GLY A 450 19.34 -8.21 16.71
C GLY A 450 19.75 -6.95 17.48
N ILE A 451 19.55 -5.73 16.96
CA ILE A 451 19.73 -4.51 17.77
C ILE A 451 18.62 -4.38 18.83
N PRO A 452 18.91 -3.84 20.03
CA PRO A 452 17.92 -3.69 21.11
C PRO A 452 16.78 -2.70 20.79
N HIS A 453 16.97 -1.86 19.78
CA HIS A 453 15.97 -0.90 19.32
C HIS A 453 14.85 -1.53 18.50
N LEU A 454 14.99 -2.76 17.99
CA LEU A 454 13.93 -3.37 17.19
C LEU A 454 12.63 -3.54 17.99
N TYR A 455 11.50 -3.27 17.34
CA TYR A 455 10.18 -3.42 17.93
C TYR A 455 9.15 -3.81 16.90
N ASP A 456 8.35 -4.84 17.23
CA ASP A 456 7.08 -5.14 16.58
C ASP A 456 6.05 -5.40 17.67
N PRO A 457 4.94 -4.64 17.75
CA PRO A 457 3.94 -4.80 18.81
C PRO A 457 3.28 -6.20 18.85
N LYS A 458 3.36 -6.98 17.78
CA LYS A 458 2.78 -8.33 17.73
C LYS A 458 3.76 -9.42 18.14
N THR A 459 5.05 -9.10 18.19
CA THR A 459 6.10 -10.10 18.32
C THR A 459 6.77 -9.95 19.68
N PRO A 460 6.93 -11.04 20.44
CA PRO A 460 7.68 -10.99 21.69
C PRO A 460 9.08 -10.44 21.46
N CYS A 461 9.60 -9.66 22.43
CA CYS A 461 10.86 -8.94 22.32
C CYS A 461 12.05 -9.81 21.86
N GLU A 462 12.07 -11.10 22.22
CA GLU A 462 13.15 -12.04 21.88
C GLU A 462 13.15 -12.48 20.41
N GLN A 463 12.01 -12.33 19.75
CA GLN A 463 11.76 -12.79 18.38
C GLN A 463 11.58 -11.64 17.40
N VAL A 464 11.69 -10.40 17.86
CA VAL A 464 11.58 -9.23 16.97
C VAL A 464 12.75 -9.22 16.00
N GLY A 465 12.42 -9.05 14.73
CA GLY A 465 13.37 -8.94 13.62
C GLY A 465 12.86 -8.01 12.53
N VAL A 466 13.64 -7.88 11.47
CA VAL A 466 13.27 -7.10 10.29
C VAL A 466 12.15 -7.82 9.53
N LEU A 467 11.07 -7.10 9.23
CA LEU A 467 9.92 -7.69 8.55
C LEU A 467 10.16 -7.79 7.04
N THR A 468 10.12 -9.02 6.54
CA THR A 468 10.39 -9.30 5.12
C THR A 468 9.14 -9.66 4.32
N HIS A 469 8.03 -9.98 4.99
CA HIS A 469 6.79 -10.38 4.34
C HIS A 469 5.75 -9.26 4.39
N SER A 470 5.25 -8.81 3.24
CA SER A 470 4.31 -7.69 3.14
C SER A 470 3.02 -7.90 3.96
N LYS A 471 2.53 -9.15 4.06
CA LYS A 471 1.36 -9.49 4.90
C LYS A 471 1.64 -9.30 6.38
N ASP A 472 2.83 -9.67 6.83
CA ASP A 472 3.21 -9.51 8.23
C ASP A 472 3.43 -8.03 8.56
N ALA A 473 4.07 -7.27 7.65
CA ALA A 473 4.18 -5.82 7.73
C ALA A 473 2.80 -5.14 7.87
N ALA A 474 1.83 -5.48 7.01
CA ALA A 474 0.47 -4.93 7.09
C ALA A 474 -0.20 -5.24 8.44
N ARG A 475 -0.02 -6.46 8.98
CA ARG A 475 -0.51 -6.80 10.32
C ARG A 475 0.19 -5.99 11.42
N SER A 476 1.50 -5.77 11.33
CA SER A 476 2.27 -5.00 12.34
C SER A 476 1.85 -3.53 12.34
N LEU A 477 1.66 -2.95 11.14
CA LEU A 477 1.11 -1.61 10.99
C LEU A 477 -0.30 -1.50 11.59
N LYS A 478 -1.16 -2.50 11.39
CA LYS A 478 -2.49 -2.53 12.02
C LYS A 478 -2.40 -2.62 13.56
N ALA A 479 -1.45 -3.40 14.09
CA ALA A 479 -1.23 -3.47 15.53
C ALA A 479 -0.68 -2.15 16.10
N LEU A 480 0.13 -1.40 15.34
CA LEU A 480 0.56 -0.06 15.74
C LEU A 480 -0.59 0.94 15.86
N ILE A 481 -1.68 0.78 15.09
CA ILE A 481 -2.89 1.61 15.27
C ILE A 481 -3.47 1.39 16.66
N ALA A 482 -3.55 0.13 17.13
CA ALA A 482 -4.03 -0.17 18.47
C ALA A 482 -3.11 0.39 19.57
N VAL A 483 -1.79 0.36 19.36
CA VAL A 483 -0.82 1.02 20.26
C VAL A 483 -1.05 2.54 20.30
N MET A 484 -1.29 3.16 19.15
CA MET A 484 -1.59 4.59 19.06
C MET A 484 -2.88 4.95 19.81
N GLU A 485 -3.96 4.19 19.61
CA GLU A 485 -5.24 4.38 20.31
C GLU A 485 -5.07 4.24 21.84
N SER A 486 -4.38 3.18 22.28
CA SER A 486 -4.06 2.98 23.70
C SER A 486 -3.24 4.13 24.30
N ARG A 487 -2.28 4.68 23.54
CA ARG A 487 -1.51 5.85 23.97
C ARG A 487 -2.37 7.09 24.10
N TYR A 488 -3.32 7.32 23.19
CA TYR A 488 -4.24 8.46 23.32
C TYR A 488 -5.07 8.38 24.60
N GLU A 489 -5.61 7.21 24.93
CA GLU A 489 -6.35 6.99 26.18
C GLU A 489 -5.45 7.24 27.41
N LYS A 490 -4.22 6.70 27.38
CA LYS A 490 -3.22 6.91 28.44
C LYS A 490 -2.88 8.39 28.59
N PHE A 491 -2.65 9.11 27.50
CA PHE A 491 -2.28 10.52 27.55
C PHE A 491 -3.43 11.39 28.08
N GLN A 492 -4.67 11.08 27.70
CA GLN A 492 -5.86 11.75 28.24
C GLN A 492 -6.00 11.55 29.76
N ALA A 493 -5.76 10.34 30.26
CA ALA A 493 -5.80 10.05 31.70
C ALA A 493 -4.76 10.87 32.50
N TYR A 494 -3.63 11.18 31.89
CA TYR A 494 -2.55 11.98 32.49
C TYR A 494 -2.66 13.47 32.15
N ARG A 495 -3.71 13.88 31.41
CA ARG A 495 -3.90 15.24 30.89
C ARG A 495 -2.70 15.74 30.07
N ALA A 496 -1.99 14.82 29.43
CA ALA A 496 -0.88 15.09 28.53
C ALA A 496 -1.37 15.27 27.09
N ARG A 497 -0.79 16.23 26.37
CA ARG A 497 -1.13 16.50 24.95
C ARG A 497 -0.28 15.70 23.97
N ASP A 498 0.92 15.35 24.38
CA ASP A 498 1.94 14.68 23.59
C ASP A 498 2.76 13.73 24.50
N ILE A 499 3.59 12.89 23.86
CA ILE A 499 4.41 11.89 24.54
C ILE A 499 5.43 12.52 25.49
N GLU A 500 5.96 13.71 25.18
CA GLU A 500 6.90 14.39 26.08
C GLU A 500 6.21 14.85 27.36
N SER A 501 5.03 15.45 27.23
CA SER A 501 4.20 15.87 28.35
C SER A 501 3.78 14.67 29.19
N PHE A 502 3.46 13.55 28.54
CA PHE A 502 3.15 12.31 29.22
C PHE A 502 4.37 11.79 29.98
N ASN A 503 5.55 11.71 29.35
CA ASN A 503 6.77 11.22 29.97
C ASN A 503 7.22 12.09 31.15
N ARG A 504 7.06 13.42 31.06
CA ARG A 504 7.32 14.32 32.21
C ARG A 504 6.39 14.05 33.38
N GLU A 505 5.10 13.82 33.11
CA GLU A 505 4.12 13.54 34.16
C GLU A 505 4.30 12.13 34.76
N ALA A 506 4.57 11.12 33.93
CA ALA A 506 4.91 9.77 34.37
C ALA A 506 6.16 9.78 35.27
N ALA A 507 7.21 10.51 34.88
CA ALA A 507 8.42 10.66 35.70
C ALA A 507 8.13 11.30 37.06
N ARG A 508 7.25 12.31 37.13
CA ARG A 508 6.82 12.93 38.41
C ARG A 508 6.08 11.95 39.32
N ARG A 509 5.41 10.96 38.74
CA ARG A 509 4.70 9.88 39.45
C ARG A 509 5.58 8.65 39.69
N SER A 510 6.86 8.71 39.32
CA SER A 510 7.79 7.57 39.37
C SER A 510 7.31 6.36 38.56
N GLU A 511 6.60 6.63 37.47
CA GLU A 511 6.10 5.63 36.53
C GLU A 511 6.94 5.62 35.25
N ARG A 512 6.86 4.50 34.51
CA ARG A 512 7.59 4.34 33.26
C ARG A 512 6.95 5.17 32.13
N GLY A 513 7.77 5.97 31.47
CA GLY A 513 7.40 6.69 30.26
C GLY A 513 7.15 5.76 29.06
N GLU A 514 6.67 6.35 27.97
CA GLU A 514 6.54 5.73 26.65
C GLU A 514 7.74 6.08 25.76
N PHE A 515 8.07 5.18 24.84
CA PHE A 515 9.11 5.39 23.82
C PHE A 515 8.51 5.83 22.47
N TYR A 516 9.30 6.52 21.66
CA TYR A 516 8.98 6.79 20.26
C TYR A 516 9.09 5.50 19.44
N ILE A 517 8.23 5.36 18.43
CA ILE A 517 8.29 4.25 17.47
C ILE A 517 8.51 4.86 16.09
N VAL A 518 9.66 4.58 15.49
CA VAL A 518 9.98 4.98 14.10
C VAL A 518 9.78 3.76 13.21
N VAL A 519 8.87 3.90 12.25
CA VAL A 519 8.61 2.86 11.25
C VAL A 519 9.39 3.21 10.00
N VAL A 520 10.30 2.32 9.58
CA VAL A 520 11.09 2.47 8.36
C VAL A 520 10.66 1.41 7.35
N ILE A 521 10.20 1.86 6.19
CA ILE A 521 9.80 1.01 5.08
C ILE A 521 10.77 1.31 3.93
N ASP A 522 11.63 0.35 3.58
CA ASP A 522 12.62 0.57 2.51
C ASP A 522 11.97 0.76 1.13
N GLU A 523 11.02 -0.12 0.81
CA GLU A 523 10.29 -0.11 -0.46
C GLU A 523 8.78 -0.11 -0.22
N LEU A 524 8.18 1.07 -0.20
CA LEU A 524 6.75 1.23 0.02
C LEU A 524 5.92 0.63 -1.14
N ALA A 525 6.43 0.69 -2.36
CA ALA A 525 5.72 0.19 -3.55
C ALA A 525 5.38 -1.30 -3.42
N ASP A 526 6.30 -2.11 -2.89
CA ASP A 526 6.12 -3.55 -2.68
C ASP A 526 5.03 -3.88 -1.66
N LEU A 527 4.80 -2.99 -0.67
CA LEU A 527 3.70 -3.13 0.28
C LEU A 527 2.35 -2.76 -0.35
N MET A 528 2.31 -1.71 -1.19
CA MET A 528 1.08 -1.23 -1.81
C MET A 528 0.45 -2.25 -2.77
N VAL A 529 1.27 -3.06 -3.45
CA VAL A 529 0.78 -4.09 -4.38
C VAL A 529 0.02 -5.20 -3.64
N VAL A 530 0.42 -5.52 -2.41
CA VAL A 530 -0.18 -6.59 -1.59
C VAL A 530 -1.42 -6.13 -0.81
N ALA A 531 -1.64 -4.82 -0.71
CA ALA A 531 -2.78 -4.21 -0.02
C ALA A 531 -4.05 -4.07 -0.90
N LYS A 532 -4.02 -4.57 -2.14
CA LYS A 532 -5.21 -4.77 -3.00
C LYS A 532 -5.82 -6.13 -2.75
#